data_AF-A0A2S5NSP3-F1
#
_entry.id   AF-A0A2S5NSP3-F1
#
_cell.length_a   1.000
_cell.length_b   1.000
_cell.length_c   1.000
_cell.angle_alpha   90.00
_cell.angle_beta   90.00
_cell.angle_gamma   90.00
#
_symmetry.space_group_name_H-M   'P 1'
#
loop_
_entity.id
_entity.type
_entity.pdbx_description
1 polymer ?
#
loop_
_entity_poly.entity_id
_entity_poly.type
_entity_poly.pdbx_seq_one_letter_code
_entity_poly.pdbx_strand_id
1 'polypeptide(L)'
;MTTNIEANIVVKPSYGLSEEQILTMLKSSFGAAEADKQARALAEAKVEATGLILAIEAALQQDSHLLTDAEKFAILEALSQLKALIDGVDHHAIHQATEALNVATEAFAAKRMDASVSRALTGKDVAQLDL
;
A
#
# COMPACT_ATOMS: atom_id res chain seq x y z
N MET A 1 13.44 -18.56 -24.19
CA MET A 1 14.41 -17.72 -24.93
C MET A 1 14.57 -16.42 -24.17
N THR A 2 15.62 -16.28 -23.36
CA THR A 2 15.94 -15.04 -22.65
C THR A 2 17.01 -14.31 -23.46
N THR A 3 16.69 -13.12 -23.93
CA THR A 3 17.65 -12.30 -24.70
C THR A 3 18.74 -11.82 -23.75
N ASN A 4 19.94 -12.35 -23.93
CA ASN A 4 21.15 -12.07 -23.17
C ASN A 4 21.73 -10.68 -23.54
N ILE A 5 20.98 -9.62 -23.22
CA ILE A 5 21.32 -8.23 -23.55
C ILE A 5 21.89 -7.57 -22.30
N GLU A 6 23.19 -7.26 -22.32
CA GLU A 6 23.88 -6.51 -21.28
C GLU A 6 24.37 -5.17 -21.83
N ALA A 7 24.24 -4.10 -21.06
CA ALA A 7 24.81 -2.79 -21.35
C ALA A 7 25.87 -2.45 -20.29
N ASN A 8 27.09 -2.14 -20.73
CA ASN A 8 28.21 -1.78 -19.86
C ASN A 8 28.57 -0.30 -20.07
N ILE A 9 28.62 0.49 -18.99
CA ILE A 9 29.00 1.90 -19.00
C ILE A 9 30.33 2.04 -18.27
N VAL A 10 31.37 2.50 -18.98
CA VAL A 10 32.68 2.83 -18.40
C VAL A 10 32.76 4.34 -18.18
N VAL A 11 32.81 4.78 -16.92
CA VAL A 11 32.96 6.20 -16.56
C VAL A 11 34.44 6.55 -16.40
N LYS A 12 34.96 7.46 -17.23
CA LYS A 12 36.30 8.03 -17.07
C LYS A 12 36.20 9.31 -16.21
N PRO A 13 36.90 9.41 -15.06
CA PRO A 13 36.84 10.59 -14.22
C PRO A 13 37.55 11.76 -14.92
N SER A 14 36.80 12.80 -15.27
CA SER A 14 37.32 14.01 -15.91
C SER A 14 36.97 15.20 -15.03
N TYR A 15 37.96 15.74 -14.31
CA TYR A 15 37.87 16.81 -13.31
C TYR A 15 36.92 16.54 -12.12
N GLY A 16 37.52 16.45 -10.92
CA GLY A 16 36.80 16.17 -9.66
C GLY A 16 36.16 17.41 -9.04
N LEU A 17 35.31 17.16 -8.05
CA LEU A 17 34.76 18.20 -7.18
C LEU A 17 35.91 18.96 -6.47
N SER A 18 35.79 20.29 -6.40
CA SER A 18 36.67 21.12 -5.56
C SER A 18 36.45 20.82 -4.07
N GLU A 19 37.44 21.10 -3.23
CA GLU A 19 37.30 20.96 -1.77
C GLU A 19 36.09 21.71 -1.21
N GLU A 20 35.77 22.90 -1.72
CA GLU A 20 34.58 23.65 -1.34
C GLU A 20 33.28 22.93 -1.71
N GLN A 21 33.22 22.32 -2.89
CA GLN A 21 32.08 21.50 -3.30
C GLN A 21 31.94 20.25 -2.43
N ILE A 22 33.05 19.60 -2.07
CA ILE A 22 33.06 18.44 -1.17
C ILE A 22 32.55 18.84 0.22
N LEU A 23 33.05 19.95 0.79
CA LEU A 23 32.62 20.46 2.09
C LEU A 23 31.15 20.88 2.09
N THR A 24 30.68 21.47 1.00
CA THR A 24 29.27 21.82 0.83
C THR A 24 28.41 20.56 0.77
N MET A 25 28.80 19.57 -0.02
CA MET A 25 28.12 18.27 -0.09
C MET A 25 28.08 17.56 1.27
N LEU A 26 29.18 17.62 2.04
CA LEU A 26 29.26 17.07 3.39
C LEU A 26 28.33 17.79 4.37
N LYS A 27 28.25 19.13 4.32
CA LYS A 27 27.32 19.88 5.18
C LYS A 27 25.85 19.64 4.79
N SER A 28 25.55 19.58 3.50
CA SER A 28 24.20 19.28 3.02
C SER A 28 23.76 17.86 3.36
N SER A 29 24.68 16.88 3.38
CA SER A 29 24.32 15.50 3.76
C SER A 29 23.89 15.38 5.23
N PHE A 30 24.44 16.21 6.12
CA PHE A 30 23.98 16.28 7.51
C PHE A 30 22.68 17.08 7.68
N GLY A 31 22.47 18.13 6.87
CA GLY A 31 21.29 19.00 6.97
C GLY A 31 20.00 18.41 6.37
N ALA A 32 20.11 17.55 5.36
CA ALA A 32 18.97 17.01 4.61
C ALA A 32 18.39 15.71 5.20
N ALA A 33 19.13 15.01 6.05
CA ALA A 33 18.77 13.66 6.50
C ALA A 33 17.38 13.57 7.17
N GLU A 34 17.00 14.57 7.97
CA GLU A 34 15.70 14.58 8.65
C GLU A 34 14.55 14.90 7.67
N ALA A 35 14.76 15.84 6.74
CA ALA A 35 13.79 16.16 5.71
C ALA A 35 13.58 14.97 4.75
N ASP A 36 14.67 14.29 4.36
CA ASP A 36 14.62 13.10 3.53
C ASP A 36 13.88 11.95 4.22
N LYS A 37 14.10 11.77 5.53
CA LYS A 37 13.38 10.79 6.34
C LYS A 37 11.88 11.08 6.40
N GLN A 38 11.49 12.32 6.62
CA GLN A 38 10.07 12.71 6.66
C GLN A 38 9.40 12.57 5.30
N ALA A 39 10.08 12.98 4.22
CA ALA A 39 9.58 12.82 2.86
C ALA A 39 9.40 11.35 2.50
N ARG A 40 10.35 10.49 2.88
CA ARG A 40 10.27 9.04 2.69
C ARG A 40 9.12 8.43 3.48
N ALA A 41 8.99 8.76 4.77
CA ALA A 41 7.91 8.26 5.62
C ALA A 41 6.52 8.63 5.08
N LEU A 42 6.38 9.87 4.59
CA LEU A 42 5.15 10.31 3.94
C LEU A 42 4.85 9.53 2.66
N ALA A 43 5.85 9.32 1.81
CA ALA A 43 5.67 8.54 0.58
C ALA A 43 5.27 7.09 0.86
N GLU A 44 5.95 6.44 1.82
CA GLU A 44 5.64 5.06 2.24
C GLU A 44 4.21 4.96 2.80
N ALA A 45 3.81 5.88 3.68
CA ALA A 45 2.44 5.91 4.24
C ALA A 45 1.37 6.10 3.14
N LYS A 46 1.61 6.96 2.15
CA LYS A 46 0.69 7.15 1.00
C LYS A 46 0.57 5.91 0.14
N VAL A 47 1.67 5.21 -0.13
CA VAL A 47 1.67 3.97 -0.92
C VAL A 47 0.88 2.88 -0.20
N GLU A 48 1.14 2.69 1.10
CA GLU A 48 0.42 1.71 1.91
C GLU A 48 -1.09 1.99 1.95
N ALA A 49 -1.47 3.23 2.27
CA ALA A 49 -2.86 3.66 2.31
C ALA A 49 -3.58 3.47 0.95
N THR A 50 -2.91 3.81 -0.15
CA THR A 50 -3.47 3.63 -1.51
C THR A 50 -3.68 2.17 -1.83
N GLY A 51 -2.73 1.30 -1.48
CA GLY A 51 -2.85 -0.15 -1.65
C GLY A 51 -4.03 -0.73 -0.89
N LEU A 52 -4.21 -0.31 0.37
CA LEU A 52 -5.32 -0.74 1.22
C LEU A 52 -6.67 -0.29 0.66
N ILE A 53 -6.79 0.99 0.25
CA ILE A 53 -8.02 1.51 -0.38
C ILE A 53 -8.41 0.66 -1.59
N LEU A 54 -7.49 0.43 -2.53
CA LEU A 54 -7.77 -0.34 -3.74
C LEU A 54 -8.21 -1.77 -3.41
N ALA A 55 -7.57 -2.41 -2.43
CA ALA A 55 -7.91 -3.76 -2.00
C ALA A 55 -9.33 -3.83 -1.41
N ILE A 56 -9.70 -2.87 -0.56
CA ILE A 56 -11.04 -2.83 0.06
C ILE A 56 -12.11 -2.46 -0.96
N GLU A 57 -11.85 -1.53 -1.88
CA GLU A 57 -12.80 -1.19 -2.94
C GLU A 57 -13.08 -2.39 -3.85
N ALA A 58 -12.05 -3.11 -4.27
CA ALA A 58 -12.20 -4.35 -5.04
C ALA A 58 -12.98 -5.41 -4.26
N ALA A 59 -12.71 -5.54 -2.95
CA ALA A 59 -13.44 -6.45 -2.07
C ALA A 59 -14.93 -6.11 -1.97
N LEU A 60 -15.26 -4.83 -1.77
CA LEU A 60 -16.64 -4.35 -1.69
C LEU A 60 -17.40 -4.57 -3.00
N GLN A 61 -16.74 -4.39 -4.15
CA GLN A 61 -17.37 -4.66 -5.45
C GLN A 61 -17.80 -6.12 -5.60
N GLN A 62 -17.01 -7.07 -5.07
CA GLN A 62 -17.30 -8.50 -5.19
C GLN A 62 -18.25 -8.99 -4.09
N ASP A 63 -18.01 -8.59 -2.85
CA ASP A 63 -18.54 -9.26 -1.66
C ASP A 63 -19.36 -8.34 -0.75
N SER A 64 -19.76 -7.14 -1.22
CA SER A 64 -20.59 -6.22 -0.40
C SER A 64 -21.93 -6.80 0.06
N HIS A 65 -22.41 -7.86 -0.57
CA HIS A 65 -23.60 -8.59 -0.15
C HIS A 65 -23.44 -9.34 1.19
N LEU A 66 -22.20 -9.53 1.66
CA LEU A 66 -21.90 -10.12 2.97
C LEU A 66 -22.04 -9.12 4.12
N LEU A 67 -22.19 -7.84 3.81
CA LEU A 67 -22.25 -6.75 4.77
C LEU A 67 -23.68 -6.29 5.02
N THR A 68 -23.94 -5.85 6.24
CA THR A 68 -25.12 -5.04 6.56
C THR A 68 -24.93 -3.60 6.06
N ASP A 69 -26.02 -2.87 5.91
CA ASP A 69 -25.96 -1.45 5.48
C ASP A 69 -25.15 -0.59 6.46
N ALA A 70 -25.22 -0.87 7.77
CA ALA A 70 -24.46 -0.16 8.79
C ALA A 70 -22.94 -0.42 8.67
N GLU A 71 -22.54 -1.68 8.50
CA GLU A 71 -21.12 -2.04 8.32
C GLU A 71 -20.58 -1.45 7.01
N LYS A 72 -21.36 -1.55 5.93
CA LYS A 72 -21.00 -0.98 4.64
C LYS A 72 -20.81 0.53 4.73
N PHE A 73 -21.71 1.23 5.44
CA PHE A 73 -21.60 2.66 5.65
C PHE A 73 -20.33 3.03 6.44
N ALA A 74 -20.03 2.32 7.52
CA ALA A 74 -18.83 2.56 8.33
C ALA A 74 -17.53 2.40 7.52
N ILE A 75 -17.45 1.36 6.67
CA ILE A 75 -16.29 1.14 5.80
C ILE A 75 -16.16 2.25 4.75
N LEU A 76 -17.28 2.67 4.15
CA LEU A 76 -17.28 3.76 3.15
C LEU A 76 -16.88 5.11 3.78
N GLU A 77 -17.30 5.37 5.02
CA GLU A 77 -16.90 6.55 5.76
C GLU A 77 -15.39 6.54 6.04
N ALA A 78 -14.84 5.43 6.54
CA ALA A 78 -13.41 5.27 6.79
C ALA A 78 -12.58 5.41 5.50
N LEU A 79 -13.06 4.85 4.38
CA LEU A 79 -12.45 5.03 3.07
C LEU A 79 -12.41 6.50 2.64
N SER A 80 -13.53 7.21 2.82
CA SER A 80 -13.62 8.63 2.48
C SER A 80 -12.66 9.47 3.32
N GLN A 81 -12.53 9.17 4.61
CA GLN A 81 -11.62 9.85 5.51
C GLN A 81 -10.15 9.62 5.11
N LEU A 82 -9.75 8.37 4.85
CA LEU A 82 -8.38 8.06 4.44
C LEU A 82 -8.02 8.71 3.09
N LYS A 83 -8.94 8.70 2.13
CA LYS A 83 -8.76 9.38 0.83
C LYS A 83 -8.51 10.87 0.99
N ALA A 84 -9.27 11.55 1.86
CA ALA A 84 -9.09 12.97 2.12
C ALA A 84 -7.73 13.29 2.75
N LEU A 85 -7.17 12.37 3.55
CA LEU A 85 -5.89 12.55 4.22
C LEU A 85 -4.68 12.24 3.32
N ILE A 86 -4.83 11.36 2.33
CA ILE A 86 -3.75 10.95 1.41
C ILE A 86 -3.17 12.15 0.63
N ASP A 87 -3.97 13.15 0.31
CA ASP A 87 -3.52 14.36 -0.40
C ASP A 87 -2.75 15.33 0.53
N GLY A 88 -2.77 15.09 1.84
CA GLY A 88 -2.07 15.87 2.85
C GLY A 88 -0.56 15.60 2.94
N VAL A 89 0.05 16.20 3.96
CA VAL A 89 1.49 16.09 4.27
C VAL A 89 1.80 15.45 5.63
N ASP A 90 0.75 15.07 6.37
CA ASP A 90 0.88 14.46 7.69
C ASP A 90 0.87 12.94 7.58
N HIS A 91 2.06 12.33 7.58
CA HIS A 91 2.22 10.88 7.51
C HIS A 91 1.63 10.15 8.73
N HIS A 92 1.60 10.79 9.92
CA HIS A 92 1.02 10.19 11.11
C HIS A 92 -0.50 10.11 10.99
N ALA A 93 -1.14 11.16 10.50
CA ALA A 93 -2.58 11.17 10.25
C ALA A 93 -2.98 10.11 9.22
N ILE A 94 -2.20 9.97 8.13
CA ILE A 94 -2.42 8.92 7.12
C ILE A 94 -2.30 7.54 7.76
N HIS A 95 -1.24 7.28 8.53
CA HIS A 95 -1.05 5.98 9.17
C HIS A 95 -2.18 5.64 10.16
N GLN A 96 -2.61 6.60 10.99
CA GLN A 96 -3.73 6.38 11.91
C GLN A 96 -5.03 6.07 11.18
N ALA A 97 -5.31 6.76 10.08
CA ALA A 97 -6.49 6.50 9.27
C ALA A 97 -6.41 5.16 8.52
N THR A 98 -5.22 4.74 8.09
CA THR A 98 -4.98 3.40 7.54
C THR A 98 -5.30 2.32 8.57
N GLU A 99 -4.83 2.47 9.81
CA GLU A 99 -5.12 1.55 10.90
C GLU A 99 -6.62 1.53 11.25
N ALA A 100 -7.26 2.69 11.30
CA ALA A 100 -8.71 2.78 11.52
C ALA A 100 -9.50 2.05 10.41
N LEU A 101 -9.07 2.17 9.15
CA LEU A 101 -9.67 1.46 8.02
C LEU A 101 -9.44 -0.06 8.10
N ASN A 102 -8.24 -0.49 8.51
CA ASN A 102 -7.94 -1.90 8.78
C ASN A 102 -8.91 -2.46 9.81
N VAL A 103 -9.03 -1.82 10.97
CA VAL A 103 -9.94 -2.25 12.05
C VAL A 103 -11.40 -2.27 11.58
N ALA A 104 -11.84 -1.24 10.86
CA ALA A 104 -13.21 -1.17 10.33
C ALA A 104 -13.52 -2.29 9.31
N THR A 105 -12.51 -2.89 8.68
CA THR A 105 -12.67 -3.93 7.66
C THR A 105 -12.34 -5.35 8.15
N GLU A 106 -11.89 -5.54 9.39
CA GLU A 106 -11.59 -6.86 9.95
C GLU A 106 -12.76 -7.84 9.87
N ALA A 107 -13.95 -7.41 10.33
CA ALA A 107 -15.15 -8.23 10.29
C ALA A 107 -15.55 -8.59 8.85
N PHE A 108 -15.32 -7.68 7.90
CA PHE A 108 -15.58 -7.94 6.50
C PHE A 108 -14.62 -8.99 5.93
N ALA A 109 -13.32 -8.88 6.24
CA ALA A 109 -12.32 -9.84 5.83
C ALA A 109 -12.63 -11.25 6.34
N ALA A 110 -13.05 -11.38 7.61
CA ALA A 110 -13.48 -12.65 8.19
C ALA A 110 -14.66 -13.26 7.41
N LYS A 111 -15.73 -12.48 7.18
CA LYS A 111 -16.90 -12.92 6.41
C LYS A 111 -16.56 -13.39 5.00
N ARG A 112 -15.64 -12.68 4.31
CA ARG A 112 -15.17 -13.08 2.97
C ARG A 112 -14.39 -14.39 2.99
N MET A 113 -13.56 -14.59 4.02
CA MET A 113 -12.83 -15.84 4.20
C MET A 113 -13.79 -17.01 4.44
N ASP A 114 -14.77 -16.84 5.33
CA ASP A 114 -15.80 -17.85 5.61
C ASP A 114 -16.60 -18.22 4.35
N ALA A 115 -17.02 -17.21 3.57
CA ALA A 115 -17.73 -17.42 2.31
C ALA A 115 -16.86 -18.17 1.27
N SER A 116 -15.56 -17.85 1.20
CA SER A 116 -14.60 -18.51 0.30
C SER A 116 -14.36 -19.96 0.70
N VAL A 117 -14.20 -20.23 2.00
CA VAL A 117 -14.07 -21.59 2.55
C VAL A 117 -15.34 -22.39 2.29
N SER A 118 -16.51 -21.84 2.58
CA SER A 118 -17.80 -22.51 2.33
C SER A 118 -17.95 -22.90 0.86
N ARG A 119 -17.68 -21.97 -0.08
CA ARG A 119 -17.73 -22.23 -1.52
C ARG A 119 -16.76 -23.34 -1.94
N ALA A 120 -15.53 -23.33 -1.41
CA ALA A 120 -14.52 -24.33 -1.72
C ALA A 120 -14.88 -25.74 -1.18
N LEU A 121 -15.52 -25.81 -0.02
CA LEU A 121 -16.00 -27.06 0.56
C LEU A 121 -17.20 -27.62 -0.22
N THR A 122 -18.20 -26.79 -0.55
CA THR A 122 -19.37 -27.23 -1.34
C THR A 122 -19.00 -27.60 -2.78
N GLY A 123 -17.98 -26.99 -3.35
CA GLY A 123 -17.52 -27.27 -4.72
C GLY A 123 -16.75 -28.59 -4.87
N LYS A 124 -16.25 -29.17 -3.78
CA LYS A 124 -15.54 -30.46 -3.81
C LYS A 124 -16.46 -31.68 -3.66
N ASP A 125 -17.69 -31.52 -3.17
CA ASP A 125 -18.60 -32.66 -2.94
C ASP A 125 -19.38 -33.13 -4.17
N VAL A 126 -19.40 -32.36 -5.28
CA VAL A 126 -20.27 -32.68 -6.44
C VAL A 126 -19.52 -33.14 -7.70
N ALA A 127 -18.19 -33.22 -7.67
CA ALA A 127 -17.37 -33.54 -8.85
C ALA A 127 -16.41 -34.74 -8.68
N GLN A 128 -16.59 -35.57 -7.64
CA GLN A 128 -15.78 -36.78 -7.42
C GLN A 128 -16.60 -38.09 -7.30
N LEU A 129 -17.86 -38.07 -7.72
CA LEU A 129 -18.70 -39.27 -7.82
C LEU A 129 -19.14 -39.49 -9.27
N ASP A 130 -18.17 -39.64 -10.17
CA ASP A 130 -18.40 -40.39 -11.40
C ASP A 130 -17.63 -41.71 -11.28
N LEU A 131 -18.42 -42.77 -11.12
CA LEU A 131 -18.07 -44.18 -11.27
C LEU A 131 -17.58 -44.49 -12.69
#